data_AF-A0A6L9GAB2-F1
#
_entry.id   AF-A0A6L9GAB2-F1
#
_cell.length_a   1.000
_cell.length_b   1.000
_cell.length_c   1.000
_cell.angle_alpha   90.00
_cell.angle_beta   90.00
_cell.angle_gamma   90.00
#
_symmetry.space_group_name_H-M   'P 1'
#
loop_
_entity.id
_entity.type
_entity.pdbx_description
1 polymer ?
#
loop_
_entity_poly.entity_id
_entity_poly.type
_entity_poly.pdbx_seq_one_letter_code
_entity_poly.pdbx_strand_id
1 'polypeptide(L)'
;MEPIQATQAIDFSLFALFAQASLTVKIVMIVLVLASFWAWAIIIQKLIAYAAARQDASRFDRRFWSGEPLDDLYDRLGDRPKGASERIFAAGMTEWRRSHRDDGGLIPGASQRID
;
A
#
# COMPACT_ATOMS: atom_id res chain seq x y z
N MET A 1 -8.26 -33.54 69.80
CA MET A 1 -7.68 -32.39 69.08
C MET A 1 -7.89 -32.67 67.61
N GLU A 2 -8.89 -32.05 67.00
CA GLU A 2 -9.13 -32.23 65.56
C GLU A 2 -8.00 -31.55 64.78
N PRO A 3 -7.40 -32.21 63.78
CA PRO A 3 -6.43 -31.57 62.91
C PRO A 3 -7.19 -30.57 62.03
N ILE A 4 -6.88 -29.29 62.23
CA ILE A 4 -7.34 -28.20 61.36
C ILE A 4 -6.77 -28.50 59.97
N GLN A 5 -7.59 -29.01 59.05
CA GLN A 5 -7.17 -29.19 57.68
C GLN A 5 -6.86 -27.82 57.10
N ALA A 6 -5.60 -27.59 56.77
CA ALA A 6 -5.18 -26.39 56.07
C ALA A 6 -5.89 -26.36 54.71
N THR A 7 -6.89 -25.49 54.57
CA THR A 7 -7.52 -25.20 53.29
C THR A 7 -6.44 -24.72 52.33
N GLN A 8 -6.10 -25.53 51.33
CA GLN A 8 -5.24 -25.12 50.23
C GLN A 8 -5.95 -23.97 49.52
N ALA A 9 -5.47 -22.75 49.70
CA ALA A 9 -5.94 -21.61 48.92
C ALA A 9 -5.59 -21.89 47.46
N ILE A 10 -6.61 -22.15 46.63
CA ILE A 10 -6.41 -22.24 45.20
C ILE A 10 -6.04 -20.82 44.74
N ASP A 11 -4.76 -20.61 44.46
CA ASP A 11 -4.27 -19.32 43.97
C ASP A 11 -4.80 -19.07 42.56
N PHE A 12 -5.87 -18.26 42.45
CA PHE A 12 -6.44 -17.80 41.18
C PHE A 12 -5.62 -16.67 40.53
N SER A 13 -4.29 -16.77 40.57
CA SER A 13 -3.42 -15.87 39.83
C SER A 13 -3.47 -16.21 38.33
N LEU A 14 -3.46 -15.20 37.45
CA LEU A 14 -3.34 -15.40 36.00
C LEU A 14 -2.14 -16.28 35.64
N PHE A 15 -1.05 -16.14 36.42
CA PHE A 15 0.15 -16.96 36.24
C PHE A 15 -0.07 -18.41 36.68
N ALA A 16 -0.80 -18.65 37.77
CA ALA A 16 -1.11 -20.00 38.25
C ALA A 16 -2.04 -20.74 37.28
N LEU A 17 -3.07 -20.05 36.75
CA LEU A 17 -3.95 -20.56 35.70
C LEU A 17 -3.18 -20.90 34.42
N PHE A 18 -2.24 -20.03 34.03
CA PHE A 18 -1.35 -20.31 32.91
C PHE A 18 -0.43 -21.51 33.18
N ALA A 19 0.16 -21.61 34.38
CA ALA A 19 1.03 -22.71 34.76
C ALA A 19 0.30 -24.06 34.75
N GLN A 20 -0.96 -24.08 35.19
CA GLN A 20 -1.81 -25.28 35.21
C GLN A 20 -2.32 -25.69 33.82
N ALA A 21 -2.34 -24.78 32.84
CA ALA A 21 -2.78 -25.07 31.48
C ALA A 21 -1.92 -26.14 30.79
N SER A 22 -2.56 -26.94 29.93
CA SER A 22 -1.89 -27.97 29.13
C SER A 22 -0.86 -27.35 28.17
N LEU A 23 0.15 -28.13 27.80
CA LEU A 23 1.22 -27.67 26.90
C LEU A 23 0.66 -27.12 25.58
N THR A 24 -0.36 -27.77 25.00
CA THR A 24 -1.02 -27.33 23.78
C THR A 24 -1.62 -25.93 23.91
N VAL A 25 -2.29 -25.63 25.03
CA VAL A 25 -2.90 -24.31 25.26
C VAL A 25 -1.83 -23.23 25.35
N LYS A 26 -0.73 -23.51 26.05
CA LYS A 26 0.40 -22.57 26.17
C LYS A 26 0.98 -22.21 24.80
N ILE A 27 1.17 -23.20 23.93
CA ILE A 27 1.65 -22.99 22.55
C ILE A 27 0.68 -22.09 21.77
N VAL A 28 -0.63 -22.40 21.82
CA VAL A 28 -1.65 -21.59 21.15
C VAL A 28 -1.62 -20.14 21.65
N MET A 29 -1.53 -19.92 22.96
CA MET A 29 -1.44 -18.57 23.53
C MET A 29 -0.22 -17.81 23.01
N ILE A 30 0.95 -18.44 22.96
CA ILE A 30 2.17 -17.83 22.43
C ILE A 30 1.99 -17.46 20.95
N VAL A 31 1.46 -18.37 20.14
CA VAL A 31 1.21 -18.11 18.71
C VAL A 31 0.23 -16.96 18.53
N LEU A 32 -0.84 -16.89 19.33
CA LEU A 32 -1.81 -15.80 19.27
C LEU A 32 -1.19 -14.45 19.62
N VAL A 33 -0.33 -14.40 20.63
CA VAL A 33 0.40 -13.18 21.01
C VAL A 33 1.32 -12.73 19.88
N LEU A 34 2.12 -13.64 19.31
CA LEU A 34 3.00 -13.33 18.19
C LEU A 34 2.21 -12.86 16.95
N ALA A 35 1.11 -13.55 16.64
CA ALA A 35 0.22 -13.17 15.54
C ALA A 35 -0.41 -11.78 15.76
N SER A 36 -0.74 -11.43 16.99
CA SER A 36 -1.25 -10.10 17.34
C SER A 36 -0.21 -9.00 17.06
N PHE A 37 1.02 -9.19 17.51
CA PHE A 37 2.11 -8.26 17.22
C PHE A 37 2.39 -8.16 15.71
N TRP A 38 2.36 -9.30 15.00
CA TRP A 38 2.56 -9.33 13.55
C TRP A 38 1.46 -8.58 12.79
N ALA A 39 0.20 -8.77 13.20
CA ALA A 39 -0.92 -8.07 12.61
C ALA A 39 -0.78 -6.55 12.78
N TRP A 40 -0.42 -6.08 13.99
CA TRP A 40 -0.16 -4.66 14.25
C TRP A 40 0.99 -4.09 13.41
N ALA A 41 2.08 -4.84 13.24
CA ALA A 41 3.19 -4.43 12.39
C ALA A 41 2.74 -4.25 10.93
N ILE A 42 1.94 -5.17 10.39
CA ILE A 42 1.37 -5.06 9.04
C ILE A 42 0.43 -3.85 8.96
N ILE A 43 -0.44 -3.64 9.95
CA ILE A 43 -1.37 -2.50 9.96
C ILE A 43 -0.58 -1.19 9.88
N ILE A 44 0.44 -1.00 10.71
CA ILE A 44 1.27 0.21 10.70
C ILE A 44 1.98 0.39 9.35
N GLN A 45 2.58 -0.68 8.82
CA GLN A 45 3.26 -0.63 7.52
C GLN A 45 2.30 -0.21 6.40
N LYS A 46 1.08 -0.75 6.38
CA LYS A 46 0.05 -0.41 5.39
C LYS A 46 -0.46 1.02 5.55
N LEU A 47 -0.64 1.49 6.79
CA LEU A 47 -1.04 2.88 7.04
C LEU A 47 0.01 3.87 6.52
N ILE A 48 1.30 3.61 6.78
CA ILE A 48 2.40 4.45 6.28
C ILE A 48 2.44 4.42 4.74
N ALA A 49 2.36 3.23 4.14
CA ALA A 49 2.37 3.08 2.69
C ALA A 49 1.19 3.81 2.02
N TYR A 50 0.00 3.73 2.60
CA TYR A 50 -1.18 4.42 2.11
C TYR A 50 -1.07 5.94 2.25
N ALA A 51 -0.58 6.42 3.41
CA ALA A 51 -0.35 7.84 3.65
C ALA A 51 0.67 8.43 2.65
N ALA A 52 1.77 7.72 2.40
CA ALA A 52 2.78 8.13 1.41
C ALA A 52 2.18 8.21 0.00
N ALA A 53 1.49 7.16 -0.45
CA ALA A 53 0.83 7.14 -1.76
C ALA A 53 -0.19 8.28 -1.93
N ARG A 54 -0.96 8.58 -0.88
CA ARG A 54 -1.93 9.68 -0.88
C ARG A 54 -1.25 11.06 -0.91
N GLN A 55 -0.13 11.21 -0.21
CA GLN A 55 0.65 12.44 -0.23
C GLN A 55 1.22 12.70 -1.63
N ASP A 56 1.78 11.67 -2.28
CA ASP A 56 2.32 11.75 -3.63
C ASP A 56 1.24 12.11 -4.65
N ALA A 57 0.08 11.45 -4.59
CA ALA A 57 -1.07 11.79 -5.42
C ALA A 57 -1.50 13.26 -5.23
N SER A 58 -1.59 13.74 -3.98
CA SER A 58 -1.98 15.13 -3.70
C SER A 58 -0.98 16.16 -4.26
N ARG A 59 0.32 15.83 -4.33
CA ARG A 59 1.35 16.71 -4.89
C ARG A 59 1.19 16.81 -6.40
N PHE A 60 0.94 15.68 -7.07
CA PHE A 60 0.65 15.65 -8.50
C PHE A 60 -0.62 16.45 -8.82
N ASP A 61 -1.71 16.20 -8.08
CA ASP A 61 -2.98 16.89 -8.31
C ASP A 61 -2.81 18.41 -8.22
N ARG A 62 -2.12 18.94 -7.20
CA ARG A 62 -1.90 20.39 -7.08
C ARG A 62 -1.14 20.99 -8.28
N ARG A 63 -0.20 20.25 -8.89
CA ARG A 63 0.53 20.70 -10.08
C ARG A 63 -0.34 20.59 -11.34
N PHE A 64 -1.13 19.53 -11.44
CA PHE A 64 -2.09 19.37 -12.53
C PHE A 64 -3.12 20.52 -12.53
N TRP A 65 -3.59 20.93 -11.35
CA TRP A 65 -4.55 22.01 -11.17
C TRP A 65 -3.94 23.42 -11.10
N SER A 66 -2.61 23.57 -11.10
CA SER A 66 -1.97 24.90 -11.04
C SER A 66 -1.99 25.66 -12.36
N GLY A 67 -2.55 25.06 -13.43
CA GLY A 67 -2.64 25.69 -14.76
C GLY A 67 -1.31 25.72 -15.53
N GLU A 68 -0.32 24.93 -15.08
CA GLU A 68 0.92 24.72 -15.85
C GLU A 68 0.56 23.89 -17.11
N PRO A 69 1.14 24.19 -18.29
CA PRO A 69 0.86 23.42 -19.50
C PRO A 69 1.13 21.91 -19.29
N LEU A 70 0.20 21.07 -19.74
CA LEU A 70 0.29 19.61 -19.53
C LEU A 70 1.56 19.01 -20.17
N ASP A 71 2.03 19.60 -21.27
CA ASP A 71 3.28 19.23 -21.90
C ASP A 71 4.50 19.48 -21.01
N ASP A 72 4.57 20.63 -20.34
CA ASP A 72 5.65 20.95 -19.39
C ASP A 72 5.59 20.03 -18.16
N LEU A 73 4.38 19.71 -17.70
CA LEU A 73 4.17 18.77 -16.59
C LEU A 73 4.65 17.36 -16.95
N TYR A 74 4.41 16.93 -18.19
CA TYR A 74 4.87 15.65 -18.71
C TYR A 74 6.41 15.62 -18.85
N ASP A 75 7.01 16.66 -19.42
CA ASP A 75 8.46 16.73 -19.62
C ASP A 75 9.23 16.75 -18.28
N ARG A 76 8.65 17.33 -17.23
CA ARG A 76 9.21 17.31 -15.87
C ARG A 76 9.09 15.98 -15.14
N LEU A 77 8.12 15.15 -15.52
CA LEU A 77 7.90 13.83 -14.93
C LEU A 77 9.04 12.85 -15.31
N GLY A 78 9.64 13.07 -16.49
CA GLY A 78 10.74 12.26 -17.01
C GLY A 78 10.40 10.78 -17.14
N ASP A 79 11.43 9.93 -17.12
CA ASP A 79 11.31 8.49 -17.45
C ASP A 79 10.80 7.61 -16.28
N ARG A 80 10.56 8.19 -15.10
CA ARG A 80 10.22 7.44 -13.87
C ARG A 80 9.14 8.11 -13.03
N PRO A 81 7.86 8.05 -13.47
CA PRO A 81 6.73 8.42 -12.63
C PRO A 81 6.69 7.55 -11.37
N LYS A 82 6.67 8.18 -10.19
CA LYS A 82 6.72 7.52 -8.88
C LYS A 82 5.33 7.21 -8.35
N GLY A 83 4.35 8.07 -8.64
CA GLY A 83 2.96 7.92 -8.24
C GLY A 83 2.12 7.11 -9.23
N ALA A 84 1.04 6.48 -8.76
CA ALA A 84 0.08 5.79 -9.63
C ALA A 84 -0.62 6.77 -10.60
N SER A 85 -1.00 7.97 -10.12
CA SER A 85 -1.58 9.04 -10.94
C SER A 85 -0.61 9.55 -12.00
N GLU A 86 0.66 9.75 -11.62
CA GLU A 86 1.74 10.14 -12.53
C GLU A 86 1.93 9.13 -13.67
N ARG A 87 1.85 7.83 -13.38
CA ARG A 87 1.96 6.75 -14.38
C ARG A 87 0.81 6.77 -15.37
N ILE A 88 -0.42 6.98 -14.89
CA ILE A 88 -1.62 7.05 -15.74
C ILE A 88 -1.54 8.29 -16.63
N PHE A 89 -1.15 9.44 -16.07
CA PHE A 89 -0.96 10.67 -16.82
C PHE A 89 0.12 10.54 -17.90
N ALA A 90 1.29 9.99 -17.55
CA ALA A 90 2.37 9.76 -18.51
C ALA A 90 1.93 8.85 -19.66
N ALA A 91 1.21 7.77 -19.37
CA ALA A 91 0.67 6.88 -20.40
C ALA A 91 -0.31 7.62 -21.34
N GLY A 92 -1.21 8.45 -20.79
CA GLY A 92 -2.15 9.24 -21.58
C GLY A 92 -1.47 10.29 -22.47
N MET A 93 -0.51 11.04 -21.91
CA MET A 93 0.24 12.06 -22.66
C MET A 93 1.14 11.46 -23.73
N THR A 94 1.71 10.27 -23.49
CA THR A 94 2.48 9.53 -24.50
C THR A 94 1.60 9.23 -25.72
N GLU A 95 0.39 8.72 -25.49
CA GLU A 95 -0.52 8.36 -26.57
C GLU A 95 -1.08 9.60 -27.28
N TRP A 96 -1.40 10.66 -26.55
CA TRP A 96 -1.82 11.93 -27.14
C TRP A 96 -0.72 12.58 -28.00
N ARG A 97 0.54 12.59 -27.55
CA ARG A 97 1.68 13.06 -28.36
C ARG A 97 1.93 12.17 -29.59
N ARG A 98 1.64 10.87 -29.48
CA ARG A 98 1.72 9.94 -30.62
C ARG A 98 0.63 10.24 -31.65
N SER A 99 -0.62 10.41 -31.23
CA SER A 99 -1.73 10.73 -32.14
C SER A 99 -1.61 12.12 -32.77
N HIS A 100 -1.19 13.13 -32.01
CA HIS A 100 -0.95 14.48 -32.55
C HIS A 100 0.21 14.53 -33.55
N ARG A 101 1.18 13.60 -33.46
CA ARG A 101 2.23 13.45 -34.48
C ARG A 101 1.73 12.75 -35.74
N ASP A 102 0.79 11.81 -35.60
CA ASP A 102 0.25 11.03 -36.72
C ASP A 102 -0.79 11.80 -37.56
N ASP A 103 -1.38 12.87 -37.02
CA ASP A 103 -2.26 13.79 -37.78
C ASP A 103 -1.54 14.57 -38.92
N GLY A 104 -0.22 14.41 -39.07
CA GLY A 104 0.57 14.97 -40.17
C GLY A 104 1.28 13.94 -41.05
N GLY A 105 1.14 12.65 -40.76
CA GLY A 105 1.75 11.57 -41.51
C GLY A 105 0.81 11.06 -42.59
N LEU A 106 0.78 11.74 -43.75
CA LEU A 106 0.27 11.14 -44.98
C LEU A 106 0.86 9.73 -45.07
N ILE A 107 0.01 8.70 -45.07
CA ILE A 107 0.40 7.31 -45.34
C ILE A 107 1.39 7.35 -46.51
N PRO A 108 2.67 6.96 -46.34
CA PRO A 108 3.66 6.99 -47.41
C PRO A 108 3.19 6.04 -48.51
N GLY A 109 2.53 6.58 -49.55
CA GLY A 109 1.97 5.81 -50.65
C GLY A 109 0.51 6.10 -51.02
N ALA A 110 -0.24 6.90 -50.27
CA ALA A 110 -1.61 7.27 -50.69
C ALA A 110 -1.63 8.15 -51.96
N SER A 111 -0.61 9.00 -52.12
CA SER A 111 -0.41 9.83 -53.33
C SER A 111 0.17 9.07 -54.53
N GLN A 112 0.63 7.82 -54.36
CA GLN A 112 1.10 6.98 -55.47
C GLN A 112 0.02 6.11 -56.12
N ARG A 113 -1.21 6.12 -55.57
CA ARG A 113 -2.34 5.33 -56.10
C ARG A 113 -3.34 6.15 -56.91
N ILE A 114 -3.12 7.46 -57.01
CA ILE A 114 -3.91 8.40 -57.80
C ILE A 114 -3.00 8.99 -58.87
N ASP A 115 -2.55 8.13 -59.78
CA ASP A 115 -2.14 8.45 -61.15
C ASP A 115 -2.31 7.18 -62.00
#